data_AF-A0A6L9W4R8-F1
#
_entry.id   AF-A0A6L9W4R8-F1
#
_cell.length_a   1.000
_cell.length_b   1.000
_cell.length_c   1.000
_cell.angle_alpha   90.00
_cell.angle_beta   90.00
_cell.angle_gamma   90.00
#
_symmetry.space_group_name_H-M   'P 1'
#
loop_
_entity.id
_entity.type
_entity.pdbx_description
1 polymer ?
#
loop_
_entity_poly.entity_id
_entity_poly.type
_entity_poly.pdbx_seq_one_letter_code
_entity_poly.pdbx_strand_id
1 'polypeptide(L)'
;MNRSDTAPTPRVDQTVFRDVVGHFTSGVTVITTRCDKQRFGVTASAVSSLSMDPPMLLVCLNRRLPTNDAVRSSGVFAVNILSEDQAELATQFATSHPDKFRNVAVREGSLGVPVLADALASLECSVQELVDVATHTVFVAEVRTAGASPGSPLAYYRGSFGRFAEALDDSVYRELRERVLSRVVSLGESITVEDIAAQLDVGRAPVFRALQQLRSDGLLSPHPERGFTVTPITVGTAWAAYDARAAIECGAIDQVGRSLTAEQLTRLRGAAEGTRPWIRGGRFVDVDGYVSANTAFHETLVELAANPSLLTAYRRLALPTVMSQALHGVEETLDRFTDDHVAIAELLQAGDVEGTRALVLEHTEAGKERVRIAITAAGGLF
;
A
#
# COMPACT_ATOMS: atom_id res chain seq x y z
N MET A 1 2.90 -13.54 49.69
CA MET A 1 3.47 -13.29 48.36
C MET A 1 3.50 -11.78 48.13
N ASN A 2 4.69 -11.18 48.24
CA ASN A 2 4.91 -9.75 47.99
C ASN A 2 4.69 -9.46 46.50
N ARG A 3 3.76 -8.55 46.18
CA ARG A 3 3.74 -7.90 44.87
C ARG A 3 4.97 -7.01 44.82
N SER A 4 5.95 -7.38 44.01
CA SER A 4 7.11 -6.55 43.69
C SER A 4 6.64 -5.23 43.10
N ASP A 5 7.01 -4.12 43.75
CA ASP A 5 7.02 -2.78 43.17
C ASP A 5 7.90 -2.81 41.92
N THR A 6 7.27 -3.01 40.77
CA THR A 6 7.90 -2.82 39.46
C THR A 6 7.63 -1.37 39.08
N ALA A 7 8.69 -0.62 38.78
CA ALA A 7 8.56 0.74 38.28
C ALA A 7 7.58 0.76 37.08
N PRO A 8 6.67 1.74 37.01
CA PRO A 8 5.67 1.77 35.95
C PRO A 8 6.36 1.81 34.59
N THR A 9 5.95 0.91 33.70
CA THR A 9 6.45 0.86 32.33
C THR A 9 6.25 2.23 31.67
N PRO A 10 7.27 2.80 31.01
CA PRO A 10 7.16 4.11 30.38
C PRO A 10 6.05 4.10 29.33
N ARG A 11 5.30 5.21 29.24
CA ARG A 11 4.25 5.38 28.24
C ARG A 11 4.85 5.48 26.85
N VAL A 12 4.20 4.86 25.87
CA VAL A 12 4.55 5.00 24.46
C VAL A 12 4.35 6.44 24.01
N ASP A 13 5.28 6.95 23.19
CA ASP A 13 5.16 8.28 22.57
C ASP A 13 3.93 8.36 21.66
N GLN A 14 3.28 9.53 21.61
CA GLN A 14 2.02 9.69 20.85
C GLN A 14 2.22 9.55 19.34
N THR A 15 3.37 9.96 18.81
CA THR A 15 3.70 9.85 17.38
C THR A 15 3.92 8.39 17.03
N VAL A 16 4.68 7.67 17.88
CA VAL A 16 4.88 6.22 17.74
C VAL A 16 3.55 5.47 17.80
N PHE A 17 2.69 5.78 18.78
CA PHE A 17 1.37 5.15 18.90
C PHE A 17 0.52 5.41 17.65
N ARG A 18 0.50 6.65 17.14
CA ARG A 18 -0.27 7.03 15.95
C ARG A 18 0.21 6.29 14.69
N ASP A 19 1.52 6.19 14.49
CA ASP A 19 2.07 5.47 13.34
C ASP A 19 1.75 3.97 13.42
N VAL A 20 2.01 3.34 14.57
CA VAL A 20 1.75 1.90 14.78
C VAL A 20 0.27 1.57 14.66
N VAL A 21 -0.62 2.31 15.34
CA VAL A 21 -2.06 2.05 15.27
C VAL A 21 -2.62 2.29 13.86
N GLY A 22 -2.00 3.18 13.09
CA GLY A 22 -2.35 3.45 11.69
C GLY A 22 -2.14 2.26 10.75
N HIS A 23 -1.38 1.24 11.17
CA HIS A 23 -1.23 -0.01 10.42
C HIS A 23 -2.46 -0.92 10.52
N PHE A 24 -3.34 -0.70 11.49
CA PHE A 24 -4.60 -1.43 11.59
C PHE A 24 -5.64 -0.83 10.63
N THR A 25 -5.71 -1.39 9.43
CA THR A 25 -6.67 -0.97 8.39
C THR A 25 -8.10 -1.08 8.91
N SER A 26 -8.91 -0.07 8.62
CA SER A 26 -10.33 -0.03 9.00
C SER A 26 -11.21 0.39 7.83
N GLY A 27 -12.50 0.09 7.92
CA GLY A 27 -13.51 0.77 7.12
C GLY A 27 -13.80 2.16 7.65
N VAL A 28 -14.35 3.03 6.82
CA VAL A 28 -14.77 4.38 7.23
C VAL A 28 -16.26 4.41 7.49
N THR A 29 -16.66 5.00 8.62
CA THR A 29 -18.07 5.18 8.98
C THR A 29 -18.39 6.64 9.32
N VAL A 30 -19.66 7.01 9.21
CA VAL A 30 -20.23 8.23 9.79
C VAL A 30 -21.25 7.83 10.85
N ILE A 31 -21.03 8.28 12.07
CA ILE A 31 -21.98 8.12 13.17
C ILE A 31 -22.93 9.30 13.13
N THR A 32 -24.23 9.03 13.11
CA THR A 32 -25.26 10.07 13.05
C THR A 32 -26.31 9.89 14.13
N THR A 33 -26.85 11.00 14.63
CA THR A 33 -27.95 10.97 15.61
C THR A 33 -28.80 12.25 15.49
N ARG A 34 -29.94 12.27 16.17
CA ARG A 34 -30.79 13.45 16.30
C ARG A 34 -31.05 13.72 17.78
N CYS A 35 -30.80 14.96 18.20
CA CYS A 35 -31.18 15.47 19.52
C CYS A 35 -31.85 16.84 19.34
N ASP A 36 -32.98 17.07 20.01
CA ASP A 36 -33.72 18.34 19.96
C ASP A 36 -33.99 18.89 18.53
N LYS A 37 -34.36 17.99 17.62
CA LYS A 37 -34.58 18.23 16.17
C LYS A 37 -33.32 18.57 15.36
N GLN A 38 -32.17 18.74 15.99
CA GLN A 38 -30.89 18.96 15.33
C GLN A 38 -30.22 17.62 14.98
N ARG A 39 -29.64 17.57 13.77
CA ARG A 39 -28.87 16.41 13.30
C ARG A 39 -27.40 16.59 13.69
N PHE A 40 -26.81 15.53 14.20
CA PHE A 40 -25.39 15.47 14.54
C PHE A 40 -24.73 14.35 13.75
N GLY A 41 -23.47 14.56 13.36
CA GLY A 41 -22.71 13.49 12.75
C GLY A 41 -21.19 13.70 12.83
N VAL A 42 -20.47 12.58 12.83
CA VAL A 42 -19.01 12.58 12.83
C VAL A 42 -18.46 11.34 12.13
N THR A 43 -17.39 11.52 11.38
CA THR A 43 -16.62 10.41 10.80
C THR A 43 -15.89 9.68 11.92
N ALA A 44 -16.01 8.36 11.95
CA ALA A 44 -15.35 7.49 12.92
C ALA A 44 -14.86 6.21 12.26
N SER A 45 -13.68 5.76 12.67
CA SER A 45 -13.13 4.43 12.34
C SER A 45 -13.13 3.48 13.55
N ALA A 46 -13.31 4.02 14.77
CA ALA A 46 -13.37 3.24 16.00
C ALA A 46 -14.77 2.63 16.21
N VAL A 47 -15.12 1.68 15.34
CA VAL A 47 -16.35 0.90 15.36
C VAL A 47 -15.99 -0.58 15.27
N SER A 48 -16.59 -1.43 16.10
CA SER A 48 -16.38 -2.89 16.06
C SER A 48 -17.66 -3.64 16.40
N SER A 49 -17.90 -4.77 15.73
CA SER A 49 -18.89 -5.75 16.19
C SER A 49 -18.50 -6.28 17.58
N LEU A 50 -19.50 -6.58 18.41
CA LEU A 50 -19.31 -7.05 19.79
C LEU A 50 -19.99 -8.39 20.06
N SER A 51 -21.26 -8.54 19.67
CA SER A 51 -22.04 -9.76 19.89
C SER A 51 -22.98 -10.06 18.73
N MET A 52 -23.33 -11.33 18.55
CA MET A 52 -24.35 -11.79 17.59
C MET A 52 -25.72 -12.03 18.25
N ASP A 53 -25.75 -12.36 19.54
CA ASP A 53 -27.00 -12.59 20.29
C ASP A 53 -26.94 -11.93 21.70
N PRO A 54 -27.64 -10.80 21.91
CA PRO A 54 -28.27 -9.98 20.87
C PRO A 54 -27.20 -9.36 19.94
N PRO A 55 -27.57 -8.90 18.73
CA PRO A 55 -26.63 -8.25 17.82
C PRO A 55 -26.16 -6.92 18.41
N MET A 56 -24.87 -6.80 18.70
CA MET A 56 -24.29 -5.63 19.36
C MET A 56 -23.01 -5.17 18.69
N LEU A 57 -22.73 -3.87 18.82
CA LEU A 57 -21.49 -3.24 18.41
C LEU A 57 -21.04 -2.21 19.44
N LEU A 58 -19.80 -1.76 19.30
CA LEU A 58 -19.24 -0.63 20.03
C LEU A 58 -18.83 0.51 19.08
N VAL A 59 -18.97 1.74 19.55
CA VAL A 59 -18.47 2.96 18.91
C VAL A 59 -17.73 3.81 19.95
N CYS A 60 -16.52 4.27 19.62
CA CYS A 60 -15.76 5.17 20.47
C CYS A 60 -15.80 6.60 19.92
N LEU A 61 -16.41 7.53 20.66
CA LEU A 61 -16.47 8.95 20.26
C LEU A 61 -15.68 9.82 21.23
N ASN A 62 -14.90 10.75 20.68
CA ASN A 62 -14.22 11.76 21.49
C ASN A 62 -15.24 12.62 22.24
N ARG A 63 -15.04 12.79 23.54
CA ARG A 63 -15.96 13.50 24.45
C ARG A 63 -16.11 14.99 24.15
N ARG A 64 -15.24 15.56 23.32
CA ARG A 64 -15.33 16.96 22.89
C ARG A 64 -16.27 17.16 21.69
N LEU A 65 -16.72 16.09 21.06
CA LEU A 65 -17.57 16.17 19.88
C LEU A 65 -19.02 16.39 20.30
N PRO A 66 -19.75 17.37 19.72
CA PRO A 66 -21.18 17.54 19.97
C PRO A 66 -22.01 16.28 19.68
N THR A 67 -21.55 15.46 18.74
CA THR A 67 -22.16 14.16 18.44
C THR A 67 -22.09 13.19 19.63
N ASN A 68 -21.04 13.23 20.46
CA ASN A 68 -20.97 12.41 21.67
C ASN A 68 -22.11 12.76 22.64
N ASP A 69 -22.27 14.05 22.95
CA ASP A 69 -23.32 14.54 23.84
C ASP A 69 -24.72 14.24 23.26
N ALA A 70 -24.90 14.41 21.96
CA ALA A 70 -26.17 14.10 21.30
C ALA A 70 -26.52 12.60 21.35
N VAL A 71 -25.55 11.69 21.19
CA VAL A 71 -25.77 10.24 21.34
C VAL A 71 -26.09 9.90 22.80
N ARG A 72 -25.37 10.49 23.75
CA ARG A 72 -25.61 10.30 25.19
C ARG A 72 -27.02 10.74 25.60
N SER A 73 -27.50 11.86 25.07
CA SER A 73 -28.84 12.39 25.39
C SER A 73 -29.97 11.64 24.68
N SER A 74 -29.78 11.26 23.41
CA SER A 74 -30.81 10.58 22.61
C SER A 74 -30.91 9.08 22.88
N GLY A 75 -29.81 8.44 23.29
CA GLY A 75 -29.73 6.98 23.48
C GLY A 75 -29.78 6.17 22.18
N VAL A 76 -29.82 6.82 21.01
CA VAL A 76 -29.91 6.17 19.70
C VAL A 76 -28.98 6.83 18.68
N PHE A 77 -28.45 6.03 17.76
CA PHE A 77 -27.62 6.52 16.66
C PHE A 77 -27.66 5.58 15.47
N ALA A 78 -27.21 6.04 14.31
CA ALA A 78 -26.91 5.20 13.17
C ALA A 78 -25.40 5.16 12.89
N VAL A 79 -24.91 3.98 12.50
CA VAL A 79 -23.60 3.76 11.91
C VAL A 79 -23.79 3.66 10.41
N ASN A 80 -23.20 4.58 9.64
CA ASN A 80 -23.28 4.58 8.18
C ASN A 80 -21.90 4.19 7.64
N ILE A 81 -21.77 3.00 7.06
CA ILE A 81 -20.55 2.49 6.45
C ILE A 81 -20.45 3.07 5.03
N LEU A 82 -19.30 3.67 4.71
CA LEU A 82 -19.12 4.42 3.47
C LEU A 82 -18.56 3.54 2.33
N SER A 83 -18.97 3.81 1.10
CA SER A 83 -18.43 3.21 -0.12
C SER A 83 -17.14 3.89 -0.59
N GLU A 84 -16.36 3.22 -1.44
CA GLU A 84 -15.06 3.72 -1.93
C GLU A 84 -15.09 5.11 -2.57
N ASP A 85 -16.23 5.56 -3.08
CA ASP A 85 -16.40 6.87 -3.72
C ASP A 85 -16.77 8.00 -2.73
N GLN A 86 -16.93 7.68 -1.44
CA GLN A 86 -17.42 8.61 -0.41
C GLN A 86 -16.33 9.25 0.46
N ALA A 87 -15.10 9.34 -0.05
CA ALA A 87 -13.98 9.98 0.65
C ALA A 87 -14.23 11.47 0.97
N GLU A 88 -14.91 12.19 0.07
CA GLU A 88 -15.30 13.59 0.29
C GLU A 88 -16.32 13.72 1.44
N LEU A 89 -17.30 12.81 1.48
CA LEU A 89 -18.30 12.74 2.54
C LEU A 89 -17.64 12.44 3.90
N ALA A 90 -16.71 11.48 3.93
CA ALA A 90 -15.90 11.19 5.11
C ALA A 90 -15.14 12.44 5.61
N THR A 91 -14.54 13.19 4.69
CA THR A 91 -13.83 14.43 5.02
C THR A 91 -14.79 15.49 5.58
N GLN A 92 -15.95 15.67 4.95
CA GLN A 92 -16.96 16.63 5.40
C GLN A 92 -17.39 16.40 6.85
N PHE A 93 -17.68 15.14 7.21
CA PHE A 93 -18.10 14.79 8.57
C PHE A 93 -16.96 14.78 9.61
N ALA A 94 -15.69 14.73 9.17
CA ALA A 94 -14.52 14.82 10.03
C ALA A 94 -14.18 16.25 10.49
N THR A 95 -14.70 17.29 9.80
CA THR A 95 -14.46 18.69 10.16
C THR A 95 -15.25 19.16 11.39
N SER A 96 -14.96 20.35 11.91
CA SER A 96 -15.75 21.05 12.94
C SER A 96 -16.86 21.93 12.36
N HIS A 97 -17.13 21.86 11.04
CA HIS A 97 -18.11 22.72 10.38
C HIS A 97 -19.51 22.54 10.99
N PRO A 98 -20.30 23.61 11.21
CA PRO A 98 -21.61 23.52 11.86
C PRO A 98 -22.65 22.78 11.00
N ASP A 99 -22.68 23.04 9.70
CA ASP A 99 -23.54 22.32 8.76
C ASP A 99 -22.78 21.21 8.04
N LYS A 100 -22.72 20.03 8.67
CA LYS A 100 -22.12 18.82 8.08
C LYS A 100 -23.05 18.05 7.16
N PHE A 101 -24.34 18.40 7.13
CA PHE A 101 -25.34 17.69 6.34
C PHE A 101 -25.67 18.41 5.02
N ARG A 102 -25.03 19.54 4.75
CA ARG A 102 -25.11 20.23 3.44
C ARG A 102 -24.87 19.25 2.28
N ASN A 103 -25.79 19.25 1.33
CA ASN A 103 -25.76 18.39 0.14
C ASN A 103 -25.66 16.88 0.44
N VAL A 104 -26.09 16.43 1.62
CA VAL A 104 -26.12 15.02 1.98
C VAL A 104 -27.56 14.53 1.95
N ALA A 105 -27.84 13.54 1.11
CA ALA A 105 -29.12 12.85 1.10
C ALA A 105 -29.29 12.00 2.37
N VAL A 106 -30.37 12.23 3.10
CA VAL A 106 -30.65 11.57 4.39
C VAL A 106 -32.09 11.06 4.40
N ARG A 107 -32.26 9.81 4.80
CA ARG A 107 -33.56 9.23 5.16
C ARG A 107 -33.75 9.24 6.68
N GLU A 108 -35.00 9.32 7.13
CA GLU A 108 -35.32 9.12 8.55
C GLU A 108 -35.33 7.62 8.85
N GLY A 109 -34.53 7.22 9.83
CA GLY A 109 -34.44 5.83 10.29
C GLY A 109 -35.64 5.39 11.13
N SER A 110 -35.75 4.09 11.38
CA SER A 110 -36.79 3.51 12.25
C SER A 110 -36.71 4.04 13.70
N LEU A 111 -35.51 4.42 14.15
CA LEU A 111 -35.29 5.06 15.46
C LEU A 111 -35.36 6.59 15.42
N GLY A 112 -35.79 7.20 14.31
CA GLY A 112 -35.84 8.65 14.14
C GLY A 112 -34.45 9.32 13.97
N VAL A 113 -33.41 8.51 13.77
CA VAL A 113 -32.03 8.96 13.53
C VAL A 113 -31.82 9.24 12.03
N PRO A 114 -30.94 10.18 11.65
CA PRO A 114 -30.65 10.44 10.25
C PRO A 114 -29.78 9.33 9.69
N VAL A 115 -30.22 8.63 8.66
CA VAL A 115 -29.43 7.60 7.95
C VAL A 115 -29.04 8.12 6.58
N LEU A 116 -27.77 8.00 6.21
CA LEU A 116 -27.26 8.50 4.93
C LEU A 116 -27.81 7.61 3.80
N ALA A 117 -28.47 8.22 2.81
CA ALA A 117 -29.20 7.47 1.78
C ALA A 117 -28.28 6.61 0.91
N ASP A 118 -27.09 7.15 0.60
CA ASP A 118 -26.13 6.53 -0.31
C ASP A 118 -25.03 5.74 0.44
N ALA A 119 -25.16 5.52 1.74
CA ALA A 119 -24.19 4.72 2.47
C ALA A 119 -24.17 3.27 1.95
N LEU A 120 -22.98 2.66 1.90
CA LEU A 120 -22.81 1.26 1.51
C LEU A 120 -23.62 0.33 2.42
N ALA A 121 -23.63 0.62 3.72
CA ALA A 121 -24.47 -0.07 4.69
C ALA A 121 -24.81 0.84 5.87
N SER A 122 -25.89 0.51 6.59
CA SER A 122 -26.34 1.27 7.75
C SER A 122 -26.83 0.34 8.86
N LEU A 123 -26.51 0.69 10.10
CA LEU A 123 -26.98 0.03 11.32
C LEU A 123 -27.62 1.09 12.22
N GLU A 124 -28.86 0.88 12.64
CA GLU A 124 -29.54 1.73 13.63
C GLU A 124 -29.46 1.06 14.99
N CYS A 125 -28.96 1.80 15.99
CA CYS A 125 -28.51 1.25 17.26
C CYS A 125 -29.17 1.97 18.45
N SER A 126 -29.51 1.20 19.48
CA SER A 126 -29.91 1.71 20.79
C SER A 126 -28.80 1.46 21.81
N VAL A 127 -28.35 2.50 22.51
CA VAL A 127 -27.31 2.43 23.54
C VAL A 127 -27.80 1.57 24.70
N GLN A 128 -26.97 0.59 25.09
CA GLN A 128 -27.20 -0.26 26.25
C GLN A 128 -26.29 0.14 27.42
N GLU A 129 -25.04 0.47 27.11
CA GLU A 129 -24.06 0.91 28.10
C GLU A 129 -23.14 1.97 27.52
N LEU A 130 -22.66 2.87 28.39
CA LEU A 130 -21.66 3.88 28.05
C LEU A 130 -20.53 3.85 29.08
N VAL A 131 -19.29 3.87 28.61
CA VAL A 131 -18.10 3.81 29.46
C VAL A 131 -17.13 4.92 29.07
N ASP A 132 -16.85 5.83 30.00
CA ASP A 132 -15.90 6.91 29.78
C ASP A 132 -14.47 6.43 30.03
N VAL A 133 -13.64 6.46 28.97
CA VAL A 133 -12.25 6.02 29.00
C VAL A 133 -11.36 7.13 28.45
N ALA A 134 -10.58 7.75 29.33
CA ALA A 134 -9.71 8.88 29.01
C ALA A 134 -10.46 9.97 28.23
N THR A 135 -10.13 10.17 26.95
CA THR A 135 -10.69 11.22 26.09
C THR A 135 -11.95 10.80 25.31
N HIS A 136 -12.36 9.54 25.41
CA HIS A 136 -13.47 8.97 24.62
C HIS A 136 -14.56 8.38 25.51
N THR A 137 -15.78 8.32 24.97
CA THR A 137 -16.85 7.47 25.49
C THR A 137 -16.99 6.27 24.56
N VAL A 138 -16.99 5.07 25.14
CA VAL A 138 -17.33 3.83 24.46
C VAL A 138 -18.83 3.63 24.61
N PHE A 139 -19.56 3.64 23.50
CA PHE A 139 -20.98 3.32 23.45
C PHE A 139 -21.12 1.86 23.06
N VAL A 140 -21.66 1.04 23.95
CA VAL A 140 -22.05 -0.34 23.70
C VAL A 140 -23.52 -0.34 23.34
N ALA A 141 -23.86 -0.81 22.13
CA ALA A 141 -25.19 -0.63 21.58
C ALA A 141 -25.72 -1.89 20.91
N GLU A 142 -27.02 -2.12 21.06
CA GLU A 142 -27.75 -3.17 20.37
C GLU A 142 -28.23 -2.67 19.01
N VAL A 143 -28.06 -3.47 17.97
CA VAL A 143 -28.50 -3.17 16.61
C VAL A 143 -29.99 -3.51 16.48
N ARG A 144 -30.80 -2.50 16.18
CA ARG A 144 -32.26 -2.63 16.02
C ARG A 144 -32.69 -2.81 14.57
N THR A 145 -31.94 -2.23 13.63
CA THR A 145 -32.23 -2.33 12.20
C THR A 145 -30.92 -2.26 11.43
N ALA A 146 -30.81 -3.01 10.33
CA ALA A 146 -29.64 -3.05 9.48
C ALA A 146 -30.04 -3.09 8.01
N GLY A 147 -29.22 -2.54 7.14
CA GLY A 147 -29.38 -2.60 5.69
C GLY A 147 -28.05 -2.42 4.98
N ALA A 148 -27.92 -3.00 3.79
CA ALA A 148 -26.71 -2.90 2.97
C ALA A 148 -27.08 -2.84 1.49
N SER A 149 -26.21 -2.20 0.73
CA SER A 149 -26.23 -2.11 -0.73
C SER A 149 -24.99 -2.82 -1.29
N PRO A 150 -25.03 -3.32 -2.53
CA PRO A 150 -23.83 -3.82 -3.21
C PRO A 150 -22.80 -2.70 -3.39
N GLY A 151 -21.52 -3.04 -3.34
CA GLY A 151 -20.41 -2.11 -3.58
C GLY A 151 -19.18 -2.45 -2.74
N SER A 152 -18.11 -1.67 -2.93
CA SER A 152 -16.85 -1.81 -2.20
C SER A 152 -16.74 -0.75 -1.08
N PRO A 153 -16.21 -1.10 0.10
CA PRO A 153 -16.06 -0.17 1.20
C PRO A 153 -14.91 0.82 1.01
N LEU A 154 -15.06 2.01 1.57
CA LEU A 154 -13.96 2.95 1.75
C LEU A 154 -13.01 2.41 2.84
N ALA A 155 -11.75 2.18 2.46
CA ALA A 155 -10.70 1.77 3.39
C ALA A 155 -9.95 2.99 3.93
N TYR A 156 -9.41 2.86 5.15
CA TYR A 156 -8.53 3.85 5.75
C TYR A 156 -7.30 3.16 6.34
N TYR A 157 -6.14 3.59 5.87
CA TYR A 157 -4.83 3.04 6.23
C TYR A 157 -3.80 4.15 6.31
N ARG A 158 -3.05 4.22 7.43
CA ARG A 158 -1.96 5.18 7.66
C ARG A 158 -2.28 6.64 7.29
N GLY A 159 -3.49 7.09 7.64
CA GLY A 159 -3.91 8.48 7.42
C GLY A 159 -4.47 8.78 6.02
N SER A 160 -4.57 7.77 5.15
CA SER A 160 -5.02 7.92 3.78
C SER A 160 -6.26 7.08 3.50
N PHE A 161 -7.14 7.60 2.64
CA PHE A 161 -8.24 6.81 2.07
C PHE A 161 -7.71 5.86 1.00
N GLY A 162 -8.29 4.67 0.94
CA GLY A 162 -7.97 3.64 -0.04
C GLY A 162 -9.20 2.84 -0.41
N ARG A 163 -8.98 1.80 -1.21
CA ARG A 163 -10.02 0.87 -1.66
C ARG A 163 -9.76 -0.51 -1.09
N PHE A 164 -10.83 -1.22 -0.77
CA PHE A 164 -10.72 -2.65 -0.51
C PHE A 164 -10.62 -3.38 -1.85
N ALA A 165 -9.50 -4.06 -2.05
CA ALA A 165 -9.38 -5.09 -3.07
C ALA A 165 -9.51 -6.44 -2.36
N GLU A 166 -10.39 -7.31 -2.86
CA GLU A 166 -10.36 -8.71 -2.44
C GLU A 166 -8.94 -9.23 -2.62
N ALA A 167 -8.40 -9.92 -1.61
CA ALA A 167 -7.18 -10.67 -1.77
C ALA A 167 -7.43 -11.67 -2.90
N LEU A 168 -6.93 -11.33 -4.09
CA LEU A 168 -7.11 -12.16 -5.25
C LEU A 168 -6.42 -13.49 -4.99
N ASP A 169 -6.88 -14.51 -5.69
CA ASP A 169 -6.11 -15.71 -5.94
C ASP A 169 -4.84 -15.28 -6.72
N ASP A 170 -3.86 -14.73 -5.99
CA ASP A 170 -2.54 -14.32 -6.46
C ASP A 170 -1.85 -15.51 -7.14
N SER A 171 -2.37 -16.72 -6.98
CA SER A 171 -1.98 -17.92 -7.70
C SER A 171 -2.06 -17.75 -9.22
N VAL A 172 -3.14 -17.18 -9.79
CA VAL A 172 -3.28 -17.05 -11.26
C VAL A 172 -2.28 -16.03 -11.80
N TYR A 173 -2.12 -14.89 -11.12
CA TYR A 173 -1.11 -13.90 -11.48
C TYR A 173 0.31 -14.47 -11.33
N ARG A 174 0.64 -15.09 -10.19
CA ARG A 174 1.97 -15.67 -9.94
C ARG A 174 2.30 -16.79 -10.93
N GLU A 175 1.35 -17.68 -11.22
CA GLU A 175 1.51 -18.75 -12.20
C GLU A 175 1.75 -18.19 -13.61
N LEU A 176 0.97 -17.19 -14.04
CA LEU A 176 1.18 -16.58 -15.36
C LEU A 176 2.47 -15.78 -15.44
N ARG A 177 2.82 -15.05 -14.37
CA ARG A 177 4.11 -14.36 -14.24
C ARG A 177 5.24 -15.37 -14.38
N GLU A 178 5.18 -16.49 -13.67
CA GLU A 178 6.19 -17.55 -13.72
C GLU A 178 6.30 -18.14 -15.13
N ARG A 179 5.19 -18.45 -15.80
CA ARG A 179 5.20 -18.95 -17.19
C ARG A 179 5.81 -17.96 -18.18
N VAL A 180 5.59 -16.67 -17.98
CA VAL A 180 6.18 -15.61 -18.82
C VAL A 180 7.68 -15.48 -18.55
N LEU A 181 8.10 -15.45 -17.28
CA LEU A 181 9.50 -15.27 -16.90
C LEU A 181 10.36 -16.50 -17.22
N SER A 182 9.83 -17.71 -17.04
CA SER A 182 10.48 -18.98 -17.40
C SER A 182 10.50 -19.25 -18.91
N ARG A 183 9.92 -18.36 -19.73
CA ARG A 183 9.85 -18.45 -21.20
C ARG A 183 9.12 -19.71 -21.69
N VAL A 184 8.22 -20.26 -20.88
CA VAL A 184 7.31 -21.33 -21.29
C VAL A 184 6.34 -20.83 -22.37
N VAL A 185 5.97 -19.54 -22.29
CA VAL A 185 5.20 -18.87 -23.36
C VAL A 185 6.16 -18.32 -24.41
N SER A 186 5.96 -18.71 -25.67
CA SER A 186 6.82 -18.29 -26.77
C SER A 186 6.64 -16.81 -27.11
N LEU A 187 7.70 -16.14 -27.52
CA LEU A 187 7.62 -14.77 -28.03
C LEU A 187 6.73 -14.73 -29.28
N GLY A 188 5.82 -13.74 -29.32
CA GLY A 188 4.88 -13.55 -30.43
C GLY A 188 3.64 -14.45 -30.42
N GLU A 189 3.56 -15.43 -29.51
CA GLU A 189 2.36 -16.24 -29.34
C GLU A 189 1.24 -15.43 -28.67
N SER A 190 0.01 -15.56 -29.20
CA SER A 190 -1.16 -14.91 -28.64
C SER A 190 -1.62 -15.61 -27.35
N ILE A 191 -1.54 -14.91 -26.23
CA ILE A 191 -2.11 -15.31 -24.94
C ILE A 191 -3.54 -14.77 -24.85
N THR A 192 -4.54 -15.64 -24.82
CA THR A 192 -5.95 -15.24 -24.68
C THR A 192 -6.51 -15.62 -23.30
N VAL A 193 -7.56 -14.90 -22.89
CA VAL A 193 -8.28 -15.20 -21.64
C VAL A 193 -8.92 -16.58 -21.70
N GLU A 194 -9.42 -16.96 -22.88
CA GLU A 194 -10.06 -18.25 -23.12
C GLU A 194 -9.10 -19.41 -22.90
N ASP A 195 -7.90 -19.33 -23.49
CA ASP A 195 -6.92 -20.41 -23.44
C ASP A 195 -6.37 -20.59 -22.03
N ILE A 196 -6.05 -19.49 -21.36
CA ILE A 196 -5.51 -19.54 -20.00
C ILE A 196 -6.56 -20.03 -18.99
N ALA A 197 -7.82 -19.60 -19.11
CA ALA A 197 -8.90 -20.08 -18.25
C ALA A 197 -9.09 -21.60 -18.38
N ALA A 198 -9.02 -22.13 -19.61
CA ALA A 198 -9.10 -23.56 -19.87
C ALA A 198 -7.87 -24.32 -19.33
N GLN A 199 -6.65 -23.78 -19.49
CA GLN A 199 -5.42 -24.42 -19.03
C GLN A 199 -5.30 -24.48 -17.50
N LEU A 200 -5.78 -23.46 -16.81
CA LEU A 200 -5.68 -23.35 -15.35
C LEU A 200 -6.93 -23.89 -14.62
N ASP A 201 -7.97 -24.31 -15.35
CA ASP A 201 -9.27 -24.72 -14.82
C ASP A 201 -9.89 -23.67 -13.87
N VAL A 202 -9.84 -22.40 -14.28
CA VAL A 202 -10.37 -21.26 -13.50
C VAL A 202 -11.34 -20.42 -14.33
N GLY A 203 -12.14 -19.60 -13.66
CA GLY A 203 -13.03 -18.65 -14.32
C GLY A 203 -12.29 -17.62 -15.18
N ARG A 204 -12.99 -17.04 -16.16
CA ARG A 204 -12.43 -16.01 -17.06
C ARG A 204 -12.01 -14.72 -16.35
N ALA A 205 -12.75 -14.32 -15.32
CA ALA A 205 -12.55 -13.05 -14.61
C ALA A 205 -11.18 -12.93 -13.92
N PRO A 206 -10.70 -13.92 -13.12
CA PRO A 206 -9.36 -13.85 -12.53
C PRO A 206 -8.25 -13.84 -13.58
N VAL A 207 -8.39 -14.61 -14.66
CA VAL A 207 -7.44 -14.62 -15.78
C VAL A 207 -7.36 -13.26 -16.46
N PHE A 208 -8.50 -12.66 -16.80
CA PHE A 208 -8.52 -11.35 -17.44
C PHE A 208 -7.82 -10.29 -16.58
N ARG A 209 -8.07 -10.30 -15.26
CA ARG A 209 -7.38 -9.39 -14.33
C ARG A 209 -5.87 -9.65 -14.26
N ALA A 210 -5.45 -10.91 -14.16
CA ALA A 210 -4.03 -11.27 -14.13
C ALA A 210 -3.30 -10.83 -15.42
N LEU A 211 -3.91 -11.02 -16.60
CA LEU A 211 -3.35 -10.55 -17.86
C LEU A 211 -3.29 -9.01 -17.96
N GLN A 212 -4.30 -8.29 -17.44
CA GLN A 212 -4.24 -6.82 -17.33
C GLN A 212 -3.13 -6.37 -16.38
N GLN A 213 -2.94 -7.08 -15.26
CA GLN A 213 -1.87 -6.78 -14.30
C GLN A 213 -0.50 -6.98 -14.95
N LEU A 214 -0.26 -8.14 -15.58
CA LEU A 214 1.00 -8.41 -16.29
C LEU A 214 1.28 -7.39 -17.41
N ARG A 215 0.23 -6.89 -18.08
CA ARG A 215 0.36 -5.78 -19.04
C ARG A 215 0.74 -4.47 -18.33
N SER A 216 0.10 -4.16 -17.22
CA SER A 216 0.44 -2.98 -16.40
C SER A 216 1.89 -3.05 -15.91
N ASP A 217 2.37 -4.25 -15.59
CA ASP A 217 3.74 -4.50 -15.14
C ASP A 217 4.75 -4.46 -16.30
N GLY A 218 4.30 -4.36 -17.55
CA GLY A 218 5.12 -4.30 -18.75
C GLY A 218 5.55 -5.66 -19.32
N LEU A 219 5.18 -6.77 -18.67
CA LEU A 219 5.51 -8.13 -19.09
C LEU A 219 4.74 -8.57 -20.33
N LEU A 220 3.55 -7.99 -20.56
CA LEU A 220 2.73 -8.26 -21.73
C LEU A 220 2.41 -6.98 -22.51
N SER A 221 2.21 -7.14 -23.82
CA SER A 221 1.74 -6.11 -24.74
C SER A 221 0.50 -6.60 -25.50
N PRO A 222 -0.36 -5.71 -26.03
CA PRO A 222 -1.49 -6.13 -26.86
C PRO A 222 -1.01 -6.85 -28.13
N HIS A 223 -1.59 -8.02 -28.42
CA HIS A 223 -1.35 -8.71 -29.70
C HIS A 223 -2.11 -8.00 -30.85
N PRO A 224 -1.55 -7.91 -32.07
CA PRO A 224 -2.19 -7.21 -33.20
C PRO A 224 -3.61 -7.68 -33.55
N GLU A 225 -3.85 -8.99 -33.52
CA GLU A 225 -5.16 -9.58 -33.82
C GLU A 225 -6.04 -9.76 -32.57
N ARG A 226 -5.59 -10.56 -31.59
CA ARG A 226 -6.35 -10.88 -30.38
C ARG A 226 -5.42 -11.25 -29.23
N GLY A 227 -5.79 -10.86 -28.01
CA GLY A 227 -5.08 -11.27 -26.79
C GLY A 227 -3.83 -10.43 -26.49
N PHE A 228 -2.83 -11.06 -25.90
CA PHE A 228 -1.59 -10.44 -25.44
C PHE A 228 -0.38 -11.19 -25.99
N THR A 229 0.77 -10.52 -26.08
CA THR A 229 2.08 -11.13 -26.37
C THR A 229 3.06 -10.81 -25.27
N VAL A 230 4.01 -11.72 -25.02
CA VAL A 230 5.14 -11.45 -24.11
C VAL A 230 5.97 -10.28 -24.66
N THR A 231 6.26 -9.30 -23.81
CA THR A 231 7.17 -8.19 -24.15
C THR A 231 8.62 -8.69 -24.04
N PRO A 232 9.39 -8.74 -25.13
CA PRO A 232 10.77 -9.20 -25.08
C PRO A 232 11.66 -8.19 -24.34
N ILE A 233 12.58 -8.69 -23.52
CA ILE A 233 13.68 -7.89 -22.98
C ILE A 233 14.90 -8.01 -23.88
N THR A 234 15.55 -6.89 -24.20
CA THR A 234 16.78 -6.83 -25.01
C THR A 234 17.90 -6.18 -24.20
N VAL A 235 19.15 -6.39 -24.60
CA VAL A 235 20.28 -5.70 -23.96
C VAL A 235 20.12 -4.19 -24.09
N GLY A 236 19.78 -3.70 -25.29
CA GLY A 236 19.56 -2.27 -25.52
C GLY A 236 18.48 -1.65 -24.63
N THR A 237 17.31 -2.30 -24.50
CA THR A 237 16.22 -1.78 -23.64
C THR A 237 16.57 -1.81 -22.16
N ALA A 238 17.24 -2.88 -21.70
CA ALA A 238 17.71 -2.95 -20.32
C ALA A 238 18.75 -1.85 -20.02
N TRP A 239 19.76 -1.69 -20.87
CA TRP A 239 20.79 -0.67 -20.69
C TRP A 239 20.23 0.74 -20.67
N ALA A 240 19.29 1.07 -21.56
CA ALA A 240 18.63 2.37 -21.54
C ALA A 240 17.92 2.66 -20.20
N ALA A 241 17.28 1.64 -19.60
CA ALA A 241 16.66 1.78 -18.28
C ALA A 241 17.69 2.01 -17.16
N TYR A 242 18.83 1.30 -17.20
CA TYR A 242 19.93 1.49 -16.24
C TYR A 242 20.61 2.85 -16.38
N ASP A 243 20.85 3.32 -17.61
CA ASP A 243 21.41 4.65 -17.88
C ASP A 243 20.49 5.75 -17.36
N ALA A 244 19.17 5.62 -17.60
CA ALA A 244 18.17 6.54 -17.06
C ALA A 244 18.14 6.49 -15.51
N ARG A 245 18.27 5.30 -14.92
CA ARG A 245 18.34 5.11 -13.46
C ARG A 245 19.51 5.90 -12.87
N ALA A 246 20.72 5.70 -13.41
CA ALA A 246 21.92 6.39 -12.96
C ALA A 246 21.80 7.92 -13.10
N ALA A 247 21.24 8.41 -14.21
CA ALA A 247 21.03 9.85 -14.39
C ALA A 247 20.09 10.43 -13.33
N ILE A 248 19.00 9.74 -13.00
CA ILE A 248 18.05 10.17 -11.97
C ILE A 248 18.69 10.09 -10.57
N GLU A 249 19.38 9.00 -10.24
CA GLU A 249 20.04 8.83 -8.94
C GLU A 249 21.12 9.87 -8.72
N CYS A 250 21.97 10.13 -9.72
CA CYS A 250 22.97 11.20 -9.64
C CYS A 250 22.31 12.57 -9.45
N GLY A 251 21.25 12.87 -10.21
CA GLY A 251 20.51 14.12 -10.06
C GLY A 251 19.81 14.25 -8.70
N ALA A 252 19.38 13.14 -8.10
CA ALA A 252 18.84 13.12 -6.74
C ALA A 252 19.94 13.38 -5.72
N ILE A 253 21.09 12.71 -5.82
CA ILE A 253 22.27 12.91 -4.98
C ILE A 253 22.74 14.38 -5.00
N ASP A 254 22.74 15.01 -6.18
CA ASP A 254 23.10 16.43 -6.32
C ASP A 254 22.14 17.37 -5.57
N GLN A 255 20.87 16.97 -5.37
CA GLN A 255 19.84 17.74 -4.65
C GLN A 255 19.86 17.55 -3.14
N VAL A 256 20.45 16.47 -2.63
CA VAL A 256 20.46 16.13 -1.19
C VAL A 256 21.26 17.15 -0.35
N GLY A 257 22.16 17.93 -0.95
CA GLY A 257 22.99 18.90 -0.24
C GLY A 257 24.00 18.23 0.69
N ARG A 258 24.52 18.96 1.70
CA ARG A 258 25.60 18.48 2.60
C ARG A 258 25.12 17.83 3.91
N SER A 259 23.83 17.77 4.19
CA SER A 259 23.34 17.31 5.50
C SER A 259 22.01 16.57 5.39
N LEU A 260 22.09 15.25 5.44
CA LEU A 260 20.95 14.36 5.65
C LEU A 260 20.56 14.33 7.13
N THR A 261 19.27 14.15 7.42
CA THR A 261 18.83 13.94 8.80
C THR A 261 19.24 12.55 9.30
N ALA A 262 19.34 12.38 10.62
CA ALA A 262 19.61 11.08 11.22
C ALA A 262 18.55 10.03 10.84
N GLU A 263 17.29 10.46 10.68
CA GLU A 263 16.19 9.60 10.23
C GLU A 263 16.37 9.14 8.78
N GLN A 264 16.70 10.06 7.87
CA GLN A 264 16.98 9.74 6.46
C GLN A 264 18.15 8.77 6.32
N LEU A 265 19.25 9.01 7.06
CA LEU A 265 20.41 8.11 7.07
C LEU A 265 20.07 6.72 7.63
N THR A 266 19.25 6.66 8.68
CA THR A 266 18.80 5.39 9.26
C THR A 266 17.95 4.60 8.27
N ARG A 267 17.01 5.26 7.57
CA ARG A 267 16.20 4.64 6.52
C ARG A 267 17.07 4.11 5.36
N LEU A 268 18.01 4.92 4.87
CA LEU A 268 18.90 4.53 3.77
C LEU A 268 19.77 3.32 4.15
N ARG A 269 20.41 3.33 5.31
CA ARG A 269 21.21 2.18 5.79
C ARG A 269 20.36 0.94 6.00
N GLY A 270 19.16 1.09 6.58
CA GLY A 270 18.24 -0.02 6.74
C GLY A 270 17.86 -0.67 5.41
N ALA A 271 17.61 0.14 4.38
CA ALA A 271 17.34 -0.36 3.03
C ALA A 271 18.57 -1.04 2.40
N ALA A 272 19.77 -0.46 2.56
CA ALA A 272 21.03 -1.05 2.06
C ALA A 272 21.32 -2.41 2.69
N GLU A 273 21.29 -2.48 4.03
CA GLU A 273 21.51 -3.73 4.79
C GLU A 273 20.43 -4.77 4.50
N GLY A 274 19.19 -4.33 4.20
CA GLY A 274 18.10 -5.18 3.76
C GLY A 274 18.38 -5.96 2.46
N THR A 275 19.41 -5.57 1.68
CA THR A 275 19.80 -6.28 0.46
C THR A 275 20.72 -7.48 0.72
N ARG A 276 21.52 -7.46 1.81
CA ARG A 276 22.52 -8.50 2.11
C ARG A 276 21.97 -9.93 2.24
N PRO A 277 20.78 -10.18 2.82
CA PRO A 277 20.27 -11.55 2.98
C PRO A 277 20.06 -12.29 1.65
N TRP A 278 19.97 -11.56 0.52
CA TRP A 278 19.56 -12.10 -0.77
C TRP A 278 20.73 -12.46 -1.69
N ILE A 279 21.97 -12.13 -1.33
CA ILE A 279 23.19 -12.54 -2.04
C ILE A 279 24.17 -13.16 -1.04
N ARG A 280 24.69 -14.36 -1.34
CA ARG A 280 25.67 -15.04 -0.49
C ARG A 280 26.70 -15.82 -1.30
N GLY A 281 27.96 -15.39 -1.24
CA GLY A 281 29.08 -16.10 -1.85
C GLY A 281 28.98 -16.12 -3.37
N GLY A 282 28.64 -14.98 -3.97
CA GLY A 282 28.48 -14.82 -5.41
C GLY A 282 27.23 -15.50 -6.00
N ARG A 283 26.21 -15.76 -5.19
CA ARG A 283 24.95 -16.37 -5.64
C ARG A 283 23.72 -15.67 -5.09
N PHE A 284 22.67 -15.60 -5.89
CA PHE A 284 21.36 -15.19 -5.41
C PHE A 284 20.77 -16.27 -4.48
N VAL A 285 20.24 -15.85 -3.35
CA VAL A 285 19.41 -16.72 -2.48
C VAL A 285 18.00 -16.80 -3.03
N ASP A 286 17.45 -15.64 -3.43
CA ASP A 286 16.18 -15.49 -4.11
C ASP A 286 16.23 -14.22 -4.97
N VAL A 287 15.99 -14.34 -6.26
CA VAL A 287 16.11 -13.23 -7.21
C VAL A 287 15.01 -12.20 -6.97
N ASP A 288 13.77 -12.63 -6.74
CA ASP A 288 12.64 -11.71 -6.55
C ASP A 288 12.77 -10.94 -5.22
N GLY A 289 13.23 -11.60 -4.16
CA GLY A 289 13.60 -10.98 -2.89
C GLY A 289 14.72 -9.97 -3.04
N TYR A 290 15.78 -10.30 -3.78
CA TYR A 290 16.85 -9.34 -4.10
C TYR A 290 16.32 -8.15 -4.89
N VAL A 291 15.56 -8.36 -5.98
CA VAL A 291 15.01 -7.29 -6.82
C VAL A 291 14.14 -6.34 -5.98
N SER A 292 13.31 -6.89 -5.09
CA SER A 292 12.46 -6.11 -4.20
C SER A 292 13.29 -5.26 -3.22
N ALA A 293 14.28 -5.85 -2.56
CA ALA A 293 15.15 -5.14 -1.62
C ALA A 293 16.04 -4.09 -2.32
N ASN A 294 16.60 -4.44 -3.47
CA ASN A 294 17.39 -3.55 -4.34
C ASN A 294 16.56 -2.34 -4.77
N THR A 295 15.32 -2.56 -5.21
CA THR A 295 14.39 -1.48 -5.59
C THR A 295 14.11 -0.57 -4.41
N ALA A 296 13.85 -1.12 -3.22
CA ALA A 296 13.59 -0.32 -2.02
C ALA A 296 14.79 0.57 -1.65
N PHE A 297 16.02 0.07 -1.80
CA PHE A 297 17.25 0.85 -1.59
C PHE A 297 17.34 2.03 -2.56
N HIS A 298 17.25 1.78 -3.87
CA HIS A 298 17.37 2.82 -4.88
C HIS A 298 16.21 3.83 -4.86
N GLU A 299 14.97 3.39 -4.56
CA GLU A 299 13.88 4.33 -4.32
C GLU A 299 14.14 5.21 -3.09
N THR A 300 14.64 4.63 -1.99
CA THR A 300 15.00 5.39 -0.79
C THR A 300 16.08 6.43 -1.10
N LEU A 301 17.07 6.09 -1.94
CA LEU A 301 18.11 7.01 -2.40
C LEU A 301 17.50 8.20 -3.17
N VAL A 302 16.58 7.95 -4.09
CA VAL A 302 15.91 9.00 -4.87
C VAL A 302 14.96 9.85 -3.99
N GLU A 303 14.31 9.25 -3.00
CA GLU A 303 13.44 9.93 -2.04
C GLU A 303 14.19 10.99 -1.20
N LEU A 304 15.51 10.84 -1.01
CA LEU A 304 16.32 11.80 -0.26
C LEU A 304 16.27 13.21 -0.87
N ALA A 305 16.09 13.32 -2.19
CA ALA A 305 15.97 14.61 -2.88
C ALA A 305 14.67 15.36 -2.55
N ALA A 306 13.71 14.72 -1.86
CA ALA A 306 12.39 15.27 -1.55
C ALA A 306 11.66 15.84 -2.79
N ASN A 307 11.88 15.21 -3.94
CA ASN A 307 11.37 15.65 -5.24
C ASN A 307 10.40 14.60 -5.81
N PRO A 308 9.06 14.79 -5.65
CA PRO A 308 8.07 13.82 -6.10
C PRO A 308 8.10 13.56 -7.61
N SER A 309 8.54 14.53 -8.41
CA SER A 309 8.64 14.40 -9.86
C SER A 309 9.79 13.47 -10.25
N LEU A 310 10.95 13.57 -9.58
CA LEU A 310 12.06 12.64 -9.78
C LEU A 310 11.69 11.22 -9.36
N LEU A 311 11.04 11.06 -8.21
CA LEU A 311 10.58 9.74 -7.75
C LEU A 311 9.55 9.13 -8.72
N THR A 312 8.63 9.95 -9.24
CA THR A 312 7.66 9.50 -10.26
C THR A 312 8.36 9.09 -11.56
N ALA A 313 9.36 9.85 -12.01
CA ALA A 313 10.14 9.51 -13.19
C ALA A 313 10.94 8.22 -13.00
N TYR A 314 11.57 8.04 -11.82
CA TYR A 314 12.28 6.82 -11.44
C TYR A 314 11.37 5.58 -11.50
N ARG A 315 10.19 5.64 -10.87
CA ARG A 315 9.22 4.53 -10.86
C ARG A 315 8.73 4.15 -12.26
N ARG A 316 8.64 5.11 -13.17
CA ARG A 316 8.24 4.88 -14.57
C ARG A 316 9.27 4.11 -15.39
N LEU A 317 10.51 3.98 -14.92
CA LEU A 317 11.52 3.17 -15.60
C LEU A 317 11.23 1.66 -15.47
N ALA A 318 10.37 1.25 -14.54
CA ALA A 318 9.99 -0.14 -14.32
C ALA A 318 11.19 -1.10 -14.16
N LEU A 319 12.26 -0.65 -13.49
CA LEU A 319 13.45 -1.45 -13.24
C LEU A 319 13.16 -2.81 -12.56
N PRO A 320 12.20 -2.94 -11.62
CA PRO A 320 11.89 -4.25 -11.05
C PRO A 320 11.47 -5.26 -12.12
N THR A 321 10.63 -4.86 -13.08
CA THR A 321 10.23 -5.70 -14.20
C THR A 321 11.42 -6.05 -15.08
N VAL A 322 12.24 -5.06 -15.45
CA VAL A 322 13.44 -5.28 -16.29
C VAL A 322 14.38 -6.29 -15.63
N MET A 323 14.63 -6.13 -14.33
CA MET A 323 15.50 -7.03 -13.56
C MET A 323 14.90 -8.43 -13.42
N SER A 324 13.61 -8.55 -13.08
CA SER A 324 12.94 -9.85 -13.00
C SER A 324 12.96 -10.57 -14.35
N GLN A 325 12.73 -9.89 -15.48
CA GLN A 325 12.81 -10.52 -16.80
C GLN A 325 14.22 -10.96 -17.17
N ALA A 326 15.23 -10.16 -16.84
CA ALA A 326 16.62 -10.44 -17.17
C ALA A 326 17.24 -11.53 -16.29
N LEU A 327 16.97 -11.49 -14.98
CA LEU A 327 17.65 -12.30 -13.97
C LEU A 327 16.87 -13.54 -13.56
N HIS A 328 15.65 -13.76 -14.07
CA HIS A 328 14.90 -14.97 -13.76
C HIS A 328 15.68 -16.23 -14.16
N GLY A 329 15.81 -17.15 -13.20
CA GLY A 329 16.60 -18.39 -13.35
C GLY A 329 18.12 -18.21 -13.27
N VAL A 330 18.63 -17.00 -12.99
CA VAL A 330 20.06 -16.77 -12.79
C VAL A 330 20.45 -17.09 -11.35
N GLU A 331 21.40 -18.01 -11.18
CA GLU A 331 21.92 -18.37 -9.85
C GLU A 331 23.14 -17.51 -9.46
N GLU A 332 24.04 -17.23 -10.41
CA GLU A 332 25.32 -16.57 -10.14
C GLU A 332 25.24 -15.03 -10.23
N THR A 333 25.86 -14.37 -9.26
CA THR A 333 25.93 -12.92 -9.15
C THR A 333 27.21 -12.51 -8.43
N LEU A 334 27.30 -11.26 -7.98
CA LEU A 334 28.46 -10.74 -7.27
C LEU A 334 28.03 -10.15 -5.93
N ASP A 335 28.75 -10.49 -4.85
CA ASP A 335 28.50 -9.96 -3.50
C ASP A 335 28.61 -8.42 -3.47
N ARG A 336 29.43 -7.85 -4.38
CA ARG A 336 29.60 -6.40 -4.55
C ARG A 336 28.29 -5.63 -4.66
N PHE A 337 27.22 -6.19 -5.22
CA PHE A 337 25.98 -5.43 -5.36
C PHE A 337 25.39 -5.03 -4.01
N THR A 338 25.53 -5.88 -2.99
CA THR A 338 25.07 -5.54 -1.64
C THR A 338 26.09 -4.71 -0.88
N ASP A 339 27.39 -4.91 -1.12
CA ASP A 339 28.45 -4.11 -0.50
C ASP A 339 28.47 -2.67 -1.03
N ASP A 340 28.25 -2.48 -2.34
CA ASP A 340 28.11 -1.17 -3.00
C ASP A 340 26.97 -0.36 -2.35
N HIS A 341 25.82 -0.98 -2.05
CA HIS A 341 24.69 -0.28 -1.41
C HIS A 341 25.05 0.27 -0.03
N VAL A 342 25.78 -0.52 0.78
CA VAL A 342 26.21 -0.09 2.12
C VAL A 342 27.26 1.01 1.99
N ALA A 343 28.22 0.86 1.08
CA ALA A 343 29.24 1.88 0.82
C ALA A 343 28.63 3.22 0.31
N ILE A 344 27.59 3.17 -0.55
CA ILE A 344 26.83 4.37 -0.97
C ILE A 344 26.22 5.09 0.24
N ALA A 345 25.62 4.34 1.18
CA ALA A 345 25.03 4.93 2.38
C ALA A 345 26.08 5.54 3.32
N GLU A 346 27.27 4.94 3.41
CA GLU A 346 28.41 5.45 4.19
C GLU A 346 29.01 6.73 3.58
N LEU A 347 29.16 6.78 2.25
CA LEU A 347 29.66 7.97 1.54
C LEU A 347 28.70 9.16 1.71
N LEU A 348 27.38 8.93 1.60
CA LEU A 348 26.37 9.97 1.84
C LEU A 348 26.37 10.46 3.29
N GLN A 349 26.59 9.56 4.27
CA GLN A 349 26.77 9.95 5.67
C GLN A 349 28.01 10.82 5.86
N ALA A 350 29.10 10.51 5.16
CA ALA A 350 30.34 11.29 5.21
C ALA A 350 30.24 12.64 4.47
N GLY A 351 29.14 12.87 3.74
CA GLY A 351 28.94 14.04 2.89
C GLY A 351 29.76 14.00 1.59
N ASP A 352 30.26 12.83 1.20
CA ASP A 352 31.05 12.63 -0.02
C ASP A 352 30.13 12.40 -1.23
N VAL A 353 29.60 13.50 -1.74
CA VAL A 353 28.70 13.52 -2.91
C VAL A 353 29.40 13.00 -4.17
N GLU A 354 30.66 13.38 -4.39
CA GLU A 354 31.41 12.99 -5.59
C GLU A 354 31.74 11.50 -5.58
N GLY A 355 32.21 10.97 -4.44
CA GLY A 355 32.44 9.54 -4.24
C GLY A 355 31.15 8.73 -4.37
N THR A 356 30.04 9.21 -3.80
CA THR A 356 28.73 8.56 -3.94
C THR A 356 28.33 8.45 -5.41
N ARG A 357 28.46 9.55 -6.17
CA ARG A 357 28.14 9.59 -7.60
C ARG A 357 29.00 8.62 -8.41
N ALA A 358 30.30 8.60 -8.15
CA ALA A 358 31.22 7.68 -8.83
C ALA A 358 30.84 6.22 -8.57
N LEU A 359 30.52 5.86 -7.32
CA LEU A 359 30.14 4.50 -6.95
C LEU A 359 28.78 4.09 -7.56
N VAL A 360 27.79 4.99 -7.60
CA VAL A 360 26.50 4.72 -8.26
C VAL A 360 26.68 4.42 -9.75
N LEU A 361 27.56 5.17 -10.44
CA LEU A 361 27.85 4.94 -11.85
C LEU A 361 28.56 3.59 -12.06
N GLU A 362 29.57 3.27 -11.24
CA GLU A 362 30.26 1.98 -11.33
C GLU A 362 29.33 0.79 -11.02
N HIS A 363 28.49 0.93 -10.00
CA HIS A 363 27.47 -0.05 -9.64
C HIS A 363 26.48 -0.26 -10.80
N THR A 364 26.07 0.82 -11.47
CA THR A 364 25.19 0.76 -12.64
C THR A 364 25.83 -0.01 -13.80
N GLU A 365 27.10 0.26 -14.12
CA GLU A 365 27.81 -0.44 -15.19
C GLU A 365 27.99 -1.94 -14.88
N ALA A 366 28.25 -2.31 -13.63
CA ALA A 366 28.28 -3.71 -13.24
C ALA A 366 26.90 -4.39 -13.35
N GLY A 367 25.82 -3.66 -13.01
CA GLY A 367 24.45 -4.12 -13.21
C GLY A 367 24.12 -4.35 -14.68
N LYS A 368 24.53 -3.41 -15.56
CA LYS A 368 24.38 -3.52 -17.02
C LYS A 368 25.09 -4.76 -17.57
N GLU A 369 26.32 -5.02 -17.12
CA GLU A 369 27.07 -6.20 -17.55
C GLU A 369 26.42 -7.50 -17.04
N ARG A 370 25.91 -7.51 -15.80
CA ARG A 370 25.21 -8.68 -15.24
C ARG A 370 23.95 -9.02 -16.03
N VAL A 371 23.13 -8.02 -16.33
CA VAL A 371 21.93 -8.19 -17.14
C VAL A 371 22.28 -8.59 -18.58
N ARG A 372 23.34 -8.02 -19.17
CA ARG A 372 23.82 -8.45 -20.50
C ARG A 372 24.19 -9.93 -20.53
N ILE A 373 24.96 -10.40 -19.56
CA ILE A 373 25.35 -11.82 -19.45
C ILE A 373 24.09 -12.70 -19.34
N ALA A 374 23.16 -12.34 -18.47
CA ALA A 374 21.93 -13.10 -18.24
C ALA A 374 21.04 -13.17 -19.50
N ILE A 375 20.79 -12.03 -20.16
CA ILE A 375 20.01 -11.97 -21.40
C ILE A 375 20.69 -12.76 -22.52
N THR A 376 22.03 -12.66 -22.65
CA THR A 376 22.78 -13.40 -23.68
C THR A 376 22.73 -14.91 -23.44
N ALA A 377 22.91 -15.36 -22.20
CA ALA A 377 22.84 -16.78 -21.82
C ALA A 377 21.45 -17.38 -22.09
N ALA A 378 20.42 -16.55 -22.00
CA ALA A 378 19.04 -16.87 -22.33
C ALA A 378 18.70 -16.86 -23.84
N GLY A 379 19.66 -16.56 -24.72
CA GLY A 379 19.44 -16.45 -26.17
C GLY A 379 18.80 -15.14 -26.63
N GLY A 380 18.82 -14.09 -25.79
CA GLY A 380 18.29 -12.76 -26.12
C GLY A 380 19.13 -12.01 -27.16
N LEU A 381 18.48 -11.09 -27.89
CA LEU A 381 19.10 -10.25 -28.92
C LEU A 381 19.75 -8.99 -28.32
N PHE A 382 20.79 -8.51 -29.01
CA PHE A 382 21.52 -7.27 -28.68
C PHE A 382 20.75 -6.01 -29.09
#